data_AF-A0A7W0LF78-F1
#
_entry.id   AF-A0A7W0LF78-F1
#
_cell.length_a   1.000
_cell.length_b   1.000
_cell.length_c   1.000
_cell.angle_alpha   90.00
_cell.angle_beta   90.00
_cell.angle_gamma   90.00
#
_symmetry.space_group_name_H-M   'P 1'
#
loop_
_entity.id
_entity.type
_entity.pdbx_description
1 polymer ?
#
loop_
_entity_poly.entity_id
_entity_poly.type
_entity_poly.pdbx_seq_one_letter_code
_entity_poly.pdbx_strand_id
1 'polypeptide(L)'
;ISPQITLWNQQGSEVIQGTLLVIPIEESLIYIRPLYLRAAGGQIPELKRVIVAYQNNIVMEETLDAALGRIFPGSSAPRETTQGPLPSEPPSVAGTPAPESPPVTADAGPLAAQARSHYQRALQAQRDGNWALYGEEIKKLGDILEKMKR
;
A
#
# COMPACT_ATOMS: atom_id res chain seq x y z
N ILE A 1 21.53 -10.11 23.49
CA ILE A 1 20.58 -9.09 24.00
C ILE A 1 21.38 -8.25 25.01
N SER A 2 22.43 -7.54 24.61
CA SER A 2 22.52 -6.36 23.72
C SER A 2 21.98 -5.09 24.41
N PRO A 3 22.85 -4.29 25.05
CA PRO A 3 22.55 -3.29 26.10
C PRO A 3 21.92 -1.96 25.62
N GLN A 4 21.28 -1.92 24.46
CA GLN A 4 20.76 -0.69 23.86
C GLN A 4 19.41 -0.21 24.46
N ILE A 5 18.81 -1.00 25.35
CA ILE A 5 17.51 -0.67 25.98
C ILE A 5 17.67 0.30 27.18
N THR A 6 18.86 0.40 27.76
CA THR A 6 19.11 1.24 28.95
C THR A 6 19.24 2.74 28.66
N LEU A 7 19.47 3.15 27.41
CA LEU A 7 19.72 4.56 27.08
C LEU A 7 18.46 5.41 26.80
N TRP A 8 17.26 4.80 26.71
CA TRP A 8 16.02 5.53 26.40
C TRP A 8 15.12 5.79 27.62
N ASN A 9 15.59 5.46 28.83
CA ASN A 9 14.91 5.76 30.08
C ASN A 9 15.46 7.06 30.72
N GLN A 10 15.62 8.14 29.95
CA GLN A 10 16.18 9.41 30.46
C GLN A 10 15.45 10.70 30.03
N GLN A 11 14.32 10.64 29.32
CA GLN A 11 13.65 11.87 28.84
C GLN A 11 12.14 11.94 29.15
N GLY A 12 11.68 11.39 30.27
CA GLY A 12 10.32 11.65 30.78
C GLY A 12 9.19 11.31 29.80
N SER A 13 9.41 10.34 28.89
CA SER A 13 8.41 9.89 27.92
C SER A 13 8.18 8.39 28.11
N GLU A 14 6.92 8.01 28.33
CA GLU A 14 6.50 6.63 28.57
C GLU A 14 6.16 5.98 27.22
N VAL A 15 6.76 4.82 26.94
CA VAL A 15 6.45 4.02 25.74
C VAL A 15 5.31 3.07 26.09
N ILE A 16 4.19 3.21 25.38
CA ILE A 16 3.00 2.40 25.57
C ILE A 16 2.88 1.44 24.39
N GLN A 17 2.91 0.14 24.68
CA GLN A 17 2.66 -0.89 23.68
C GLN A 17 1.16 -1.06 23.50
N GLY A 18 0.67 -0.96 22.27
CA GLY A 18 -0.73 -1.17 21.96
C GLY A 18 -1.10 -2.64 21.75
N THR A 19 -2.37 -2.87 21.41
CA THR A 19 -2.92 -4.20 21.14
C THR A 19 -2.21 -4.86 19.96
N LEU A 20 -1.88 -6.15 20.10
CA LEU A 20 -1.37 -6.96 18.99
C LEU A 20 -2.53 -7.37 18.08
N LEU A 21 -2.45 -7.00 16.80
CA LEU A 21 -3.36 -7.48 15.77
C LEU A 21 -2.71 -8.64 15.02
N VAL A 22 -3.47 -9.72 14.83
CA VAL A 22 -3.06 -10.89 14.06
C VAL A 22 -4.02 -11.04 12.89
N ILE A 23 -3.49 -10.92 11.67
CA ILE A 23 -4.30 -10.90 10.45
C ILE A 23 -3.88 -12.08 9.56
N PRO A 24 -4.79 -13.03 9.26
CA PRO A 24 -4.52 -14.06 8.28
C PRO A 24 -4.59 -13.49 6.86
N ILE A 25 -3.59 -13.79 6.05
CA ILE A 25 -3.52 -13.47 4.62
C ILE A 25 -3.16 -14.76 3.90
N GLU A 26 -4.11 -15.29 3.12
CA GLU A 26 -3.99 -16.57 2.43
C GLU A 26 -3.58 -17.72 3.36
N GLU A 27 -2.35 -18.23 3.24
CA GLU A 27 -1.78 -19.31 4.08
C GLU A 27 -0.83 -18.78 5.17
N SER A 28 -0.76 -17.47 5.37
CA SER A 28 0.20 -16.82 6.26
C SER A 28 -0.46 -15.92 7.31
N LEU A 29 0.28 -15.62 8.38
CA LEU A 29 -0.16 -14.71 9.47
C LEU A 29 0.74 -13.47 9.52
N ILE A 30 0.11 -12.29 9.58
CA ILE A 30 0.78 -11.01 9.82
C ILE A 30 0.49 -10.55 11.24
N TYR A 31 1.53 -10.15 11.96
CA TYR A 31 1.46 -9.63 13.32
C TYR A 31 1.78 -8.13 13.30
N ILE A 32 0.87 -7.31 13.82
CA ILE A 32 1.02 -5.84 13.83
C ILE A 32 0.88 -5.35 15.27
N ARG A 33 1.87 -4.62 15.77
CA ARG A 33 1.82 -4.00 17.10
C ARG A 33 2.17 -2.50 17.02
N PRO A 34 1.23 -1.60 17.35
CA PRO A 34 1.50 -0.17 17.42
C PRO A 34 2.26 0.18 18.71
N LEU A 35 3.20 1.11 18.61
CA LEU A 35 3.93 1.71 19.72
C LEU A 35 3.57 3.19 19.83
N TYR A 36 3.02 3.55 20.97
CA TYR A 36 2.66 4.93 21.29
C TYR A 36 3.68 5.53 22.25
N LEU A 37 3.88 6.84 22.17
CA LEU A 37 4.69 7.60 23.11
C LEU A 37 3.80 8.62 23.82
N ARG A 38 3.93 8.71 25.14
CA ARG A 38 3.24 9.68 25.99
C ARG A 38 4.26 10.62 26.61
N ALA A 39 4.08 11.93 26.45
CA ALA A 39 4.84 12.95 27.16
C ALA A 39 4.31 13.14 28.60
N ALA A 40 5.19 13.45 29.56
CA ALA A 40 4.88 13.56 31.00
C ALA A 40 3.86 14.64 31.44
N GLY A 41 3.18 15.33 30.52
CA GLY A 41 2.28 16.47 30.81
C GLY A 41 0.83 16.36 30.31
N GLY A 42 0.45 15.25 29.65
CA GLY A 42 -0.91 15.00 29.12
C GLY A 42 -1.08 15.25 27.62
N GLN A 43 -2.12 14.78 26.92
CA GLN A 43 -3.28 13.92 27.26
C GLN A 43 -3.57 12.88 26.14
N ILE A 44 -2.75 12.80 25.08
CA ILE A 44 -3.03 11.89 23.95
C ILE A 44 -1.76 11.14 23.56
N PRO A 45 -1.74 9.79 23.64
CA PRO A 45 -0.62 8.99 23.18
C PRO A 45 -0.50 9.08 21.66
N GLU A 46 0.62 9.59 21.15
CA GLU A 46 0.89 9.66 19.71
C GLU A 46 1.49 8.35 19.22
N LEU A 47 1.04 7.86 18.07
CA LEU A 47 1.68 6.72 17.40
C LEU A 47 3.07 7.17 16.93
N LYS A 48 4.13 6.54 17.46
CA LYS A 48 5.51 6.82 17.00
C LYS A 48 5.99 5.78 16.02
N ARG A 49 5.68 4.51 16.25
CA ARG A 49 6.19 3.39 15.43
C ARG A 49 5.18 2.25 15.36
N VAL A 50 5.28 1.46 14.30
CA VAL A 50 4.52 0.21 14.10
C VAL A 50 5.52 -0.91 13.88
N ILE A 51 5.36 -1.99 14.65
CA ILE A 51 6.12 -3.22 14.45
C ILE A 51 5.23 -4.15 13.62
N VAL A 52 5.77 -4.62 12.49
CA VAL A 52 5.12 -5.65 11.67
C VAL A 52 6.04 -6.86 11.59
N ALA A 53 5.48 -8.05 11.81
CA ALA A 53 6.18 -9.31 11.67
C ALA A 53 5.43 -10.25 10.73
N TYR A 54 6.20 -10.88 9.84
CA TYR A 54 5.74 -11.85 8.86
C TYR A 54 6.82 -12.91 8.68
N GLN A 55 6.50 -14.18 8.93
CA GLN A 55 7.44 -15.30 8.93
C GLN A 55 8.68 -15.03 9.82
N ASN A 56 9.87 -14.89 9.21
CA ASN A 56 11.13 -14.59 9.89
C ASN A 56 11.57 -13.13 9.75
N ASN A 57 10.73 -12.27 9.17
CA ASN A 57 11.03 -10.86 8.96
C ASN A 57 10.28 -10.02 10.00
N ILE A 58 11.01 -9.14 10.67
CA ILE A 58 10.45 -8.18 11.63
C ILE A 58 10.95 -6.81 11.22
N VAL A 59 10.03 -5.88 11.00
CA VAL A 59 10.34 -4.51 10.61
C VAL A 59 9.67 -3.55 11.58
N MET A 60 10.35 -2.44 11.84
CA MET A 60 9.83 -1.38 12.70
C MET A 60 9.99 -0.05 11.99
N GLU A 61 8.86 0.54 11.61
CA GLU A 61 8.83 1.80 10.86
C GLU A 61 7.88 2.78 11.55
N GLU A 62 7.90 4.04 11.11
CA GLU A 62 7.05 5.10 11.67
C GLU A 62 5.58 4.92 11.29
N THR A 63 5.32 4.30 10.13
CA THR A 63 3.96 4.05 9.62
C THR A 63 3.77 2.58 9.26
N LEU A 64 2.52 2.13 9.31
CA LEU A 64 2.14 0.79 8.83
C LEU A 64 2.48 0.60 7.35
N ASP A 65 2.31 1.64 6.53
CA ASP A 65 2.56 1.62 5.09
C ASP A 65 4.05 1.36 4.80
N ALA A 66 4.95 2.09 5.47
CA ALA A 66 6.39 1.89 5.37
C ALA A 66 6.82 0.50 5.85
N ALA A 67 6.23 0.00 6.95
CA ALA A 67 6.48 -1.34 7.46
C ALA A 67 6.03 -2.41 6.46
N LEU A 68 4.85 -2.27 5.86
CA LEU A 68 4.35 -3.20 4.85
C LEU A 68 5.21 -3.19 3.57
N GLY A 69 5.64 -2.02 3.11
CA GLY A 69 6.55 -1.93 1.96
C GLY A 69 7.92 -2.57 2.22
N ARG A 70 8.42 -2.48 3.45
CA ARG A 70 9.67 -3.14 3.87
C ARG A 70 9.55 -4.65 4.00
N ILE A 71 8.40 -5.14 4.47
CA ILE A 71 8.21 -6.57 4.71
C ILE A 71 7.77 -7.33 3.45
N PHE A 72 7.17 -6.64 2.48
CA PHE A 72 6.81 -7.15 1.16
C PHE A 72 7.54 -6.36 0.05
N PRO A 73 8.88 -6.54 -0.10
CA PRO A 73 9.66 -5.85 -1.12
C PRO A 73 9.18 -6.29 -2.52
N GLY A 74 8.32 -5.49 -3.14
CA GLY A 74 7.66 -5.80 -4.41
C GLY A 74 6.16 -5.50 -4.46
N SER A 75 5.53 -5.25 -3.30
CA SER A 75 4.12 -4.82 -3.20
C SER A 75 3.96 -3.31 -2.99
N SER A 76 5.02 -2.53 -3.17
CA SER A 76 4.99 -1.07 -3.09
C SER A 76 4.09 -0.50 -4.21
N ALA A 77 2.81 -0.35 -3.94
CA ALA A 77 1.97 0.55 -4.70
C ALA A 77 2.53 1.97 -4.49
N PRO A 78 2.89 2.71 -5.55
CA PRO A 78 3.31 4.10 -5.41
C PRO A 78 2.16 4.89 -4.80
N ARG A 79 2.32 5.35 -3.56
CA ARG A 79 1.42 6.32 -2.96
C ARG A 79 1.93 7.70 -3.35
N GLU A 80 1.34 8.26 -4.40
CA GLU A 80 1.55 9.65 -4.80
C GLU A 80 1.15 10.56 -3.63
N THR A 81 2.15 11.17 -3.01
CA THR A 81 1.96 12.23 -2.03
C THR A 81 1.56 13.50 -2.76
N THR A 82 0.26 13.73 -2.95
CA THR A 82 -0.24 15.02 -3.44
C THR A 82 -0.24 16.03 -2.28
N GLN A 83 0.86 16.77 -2.13
CA GLN A 83 0.86 18.08 -1.48
C GLN A 83 0.84 19.16 -2.58
N GLY A 84 -0.23 19.95 -2.65
CA GLY A 84 -0.30 21.17 -3.47
C GLY A 84 0.62 22.28 -2.94
N PRO A 85 0.86 23.39 -3.67
CA PRO A 85 -0.21 24.24 -4.24
C PRO A 85 0.05 24.83 -5.66
N LEU A 86 -1.01 25.33 -6.31
CA LEU A 86 -0.99 26.26 -7.48
C LEU A 86 -0.51 27.68 -7.03
N PRO A 87 -0.17 28.68 -7.90
CA PRO A 87 -0.43 28.86 -9.35
C PRO A 87 0.71 29.50 -10.19
N SER A 88 0.60 29.50 -11.54
CA SER A 88 0.87 30.63 -12.47
C SER A 88 0.74 30.20 -13.96
N GLU A 89 0.13 31.07 -14.75
CA GLU A 89 -0.40 30.92 -16.13
C GLU A 89 0.65 31.10 -17.28
N PRO A 90 0.29 30.99 -18.59
CA PRO A 90 1.10 30.45 -19.70
C PRO A 90 1.66 31.56 -20.65
N PRO A 91 2.40 31.26 -21.75
CA PRO A 91 1.79 30.81 -23.02
C PRO A 91 2.67 29.89 -23.92
N SER A 92 2.08 29.49 -25.05
CA SER A 92 2.72 29.16 -26.35
C SER A 92 3.17 27.73 -26.71
N VAL A 93 2.22 27.05 -27.38
CA VAL A 93 2.26 26.34 -28.69
C VAL A 93 3.34 25.31 -29.08
N ALA A 94 2.79 24.18 -29.54
CA ALA A 94 3.24 23.26 -30.59
C ALA A 94 4.24 22.15 -30.23
N GLY A 95 3.72 20.91 -30.09
CA GLY A 95 4.48 19.66 -30.17
C GLY A 95 3.91 18.48 -29.37
N THR A 96 2.88 17.81 -29.88
CA THR A 96 2.45 16.43 -29.50
C THR A 96 3.54 15.40 -29.91
N PRO A 97 3.66 14.18 -29.33
CA PRO A 97 2.62 13.37 -28.67
C PRO A 97 2.96 12.75 -27.29
N ALA A 98 1.91 12.14 -26.72
CA ALA A 98 1.82 11.37 -25.47
C ALA A 98 2.90 10.29 -25.22
N PRO A 99 3.22 9.98 -23.94
CA PRO A 99 3.90 8.74 -23.59
C PRO A 99 2.90 7.57 -23.57
N GLU A 100 2.76 6.98 -24.75
CA GLU A 100 2.88 5.53 -25.00
C GLU A 100 2.33 4.59 -23.92
N SER A 101 1.09 4.17 -24.14
CA SER A 101 0.66 2.82 -23.76
C SER A 101 1.56 1.80 -24.45
N PRO A 102 2.07 0.76 -23.76
CA PRO A 102 2.80 -0.28 -24.45
C PRO A 102 1.86 -1.02 -25.41
N PRO A 103 2.19 -1.09 -26.72
CA PRO A 103 1.52 -1.98 -27.65
C PRO A 103 2.10 -3.38 -27.39
N VAL A 104 1.39 -4.21 -26.64
CA VAL A 104 1.68 -5.65 -26.62
C VAL A 104 0.62 -6.34 -27.46
N THR A 105 1.03 -6.58 -28.70
CA THR A 105 0.64 -7.71 -29.55
C THR A 105 -0.87 -7.91 -29.69
N ALA A 106 -1.41 -7.35 -30.78
CA ALA A 106 -2.67 -7.75 -31.37
C ALA A 106 -2.56 -9.19 -31.92
N ASP A 107 -2.54 -10.18 -31.03
CA ASP A 107 -2.91 -11.58 -31.33
C ASP A 107 -3.43 -12.30 -30.08
N ALA A 108 -3.86 -11.55 -29.07
CA ALA A 108 -4.57 -12.11 -27.94
C ALA A 108 -6.06 -12.08 -28.30
N GLY A 109 -6.68 -13.26 -28.47
CA GLY A 109 -8.06 -13.40 -28.93
C GLY A 109 -9.07 -12.53 -28.15
N PRO A 110 -10.34 -12.44 -28.60
CA PRO A 110 -11.35 -11.52 -28.04
C PRO A 110 -11.53 -11.62 -26.52
N LEU A 111 -11.23 -12.78 -25.93
CA LEU A 111 -11.23 -13.01 -24.48
C LEU A 111 -10.07 -12.30 -23.75
N ALA A 112 -8.87 -12.27 -24.33
CA ALA A 112 -7.71 -11.61 -23.73
C ALA A 112 -7.83 -10.08 -23.75
N ALA A 113 -8.42 -9.52 -24.80
CA ALA A 113 -8.76 -8.11 -24.86
C ALA A 113 -9.77 -7.72 -23.76
N GLN A 114 -10.80 -8.55 -23.55
CA GLN A 114 -11.78 -8.34 -22.49
C GLN A 114 -11.16 -8.45 -21.09
N ALA A 115 -10.30 -9.44 -20.86
CA ALA A 115 -9.57 -9.60 -19.60
C ALA A 115 -8.75 -8.34 -19.27
N ARG A 116 -7.94 -7.84 -20.22
CA ARG A 116 -7.16 -6.62 -20.03
C ARG A 116 -8.03 -5.41 -19.68
N SER A 117 -9.21 -5.30 -20.30
CA SER A 117 -10.16 -4.20 -20.04
C SER A 117 -10.72 -4.24 -18.61
N HIS A 118 -11.12 -5.41 -18.11
CA HIS A 118 -11.58 -5.56 -16.72
C HIS A 118 -10.47 -5.27 -15.71
N TYR A 119 -9.25 -5.73 -15.98
CA TYR A 119 -8.10 -5.44 -15.13
C TYR A 119 -7.80 -3.93 -15.02
N GLN A 120 -7.87 -3.20 -16.15
CA GLN A 120 -7.70 -1.74 -16.15
C GLN A 120 -8.82 -1.02 -15.38
N ARG A 121 -10.08 -1.45 -15.52
CA ARG A 121 -11.21 -0.89 -14.76
C ARG A 121 -11.08 -1.15 -13.26
N ALA A 122 -10.61 -2.34 -12.87
CA ALA A 122 -10.31 -2.65 -11.47
C ALA A 122 -9.22 -1.71 -10.92
N LEU A 123 -8.10 -1.54 -11.63
CA LEU A 123 -7.04 -0.60 -11.25
C LEU A 123 -7.54 0.84 -11.07
N GLN A 124 -8.48 1.29 -11.91
CA GLN A 124 -9.09 2.61 -11.75
C GLN A 124 -10.00 2.67 -10.51
N ALA A 125 -10.84 1.66 -10.29
CA ALA A 125 -11.67 1.58 -9.10
C ALA A 125 -10.83 1.54 -7.80
N GLN A 126 -9.65 0.92 -7.83
CA GLN A 126 -8.69 0.92 -6.72
C GLN A 126 -8.15 2.32 -6.43
N ARG A 127 -7.79 3.09 -7.47
CA ARG A 127 -7.33 4.48 -7.34
C ARG A 127 -8.43 5.40 -6.81
N ASP A 128 -9.66 5.17 -7.25
CA ASP A 128 -10.85 5.94 -6.85
C ASP A 128 -11.37 5.54 -5.45
N GLY A 129 -10.79 4.51 -4.82
CA GLY A 129 -11.23 3.99 -3.51
C GLY A 129 -12.56 3.23 -3.57
N ASN A 130 -13.05 2.88 -4.76
CA ASN A 130 -14.29 2.15 -4.98
C ASN A 130 -14.06 0.63 -4.93
N TRP A 131 -13.96 0.10 -3.71
CA TRP A 131 -13.68 -1.33 -3.46
C TRP A 131 -14.77 -2.28 -3.96
N ALA A 132 -16.03 -1.85 -3.97
CA ALA A 132 -17.13 -2.65 -4.47
C ALA A 132 -17.00 -2.90 -5.99
N LEU A 133 -16.72 -1.83 -6.75
CA LEU A 133 -16.49 -1.93 -8.19
C LEU A 133 -15.20 -2.71 -8.52
N TYR A 134 -14.15 -2.52 -7.73
CA TYR A 134 -12.90 -3.29 -7.86
C TYR A 134 -13.15 -4.80 -7.75
N GLY A 135 -13.85 -5.24 -6.69
CA GLY A 135 -14.14 -6.66 -6.47
C GLY A 135 -14.98 -7.26 -7.60
N GLU A 136 -15.93 -6.48 -8.13
CA GLU A 136 -16.76 -6.91 -9.26
C GLU A 136 -15.94 -7.07 -10.56
N GLU A 137 -15.07 -6.13 -10.86
CA GLU A 137 -14.23 -6.17 -12.06
C GLU A 137 -13.16 -7.27 -11.99
N ILE A 138 -12.57 -7.52 -10.82
CA ILE A 138 -11.66 -8.65 -10.60
C ILE A 138 -12.39 -9.99 -10.74
N LYS A 139 -13.63 -10.09 -10.28
CA LYS A 139 -14.44 -11.31 -10.45
C LYS A 139 -14.75 -11.59 -11.92
N LYS A 140 -15.11 -10.56 -12.72
CA LYS A 140 -15.32 -10.68 -14.17
C LYS A 140 -14.04 -11.06 -14.91
N LEU A 141 -12.90 -10.50 -14.50
CA LEU A 141 -11.59 -10.89 -15.02
C LEU A 141 -11.33 -12.39 -14.80
N GLY A 142 -11.59 -12.91 -13.60
CA GLY A 142 -11.43 -14.33 -13.28
C GLY A 142 -12.27 -15.25 -14.17
N ASP A 143 -13.54 -14.93 -14.40
CA ASP A 143 -14.43 -15.70 -15.29
C ASP A 143 -13.90 -15.77 -16.74
N ILE A 144 -13.37 -14.65 -17.25
CA ILE A 144 -12.82 -14.58 -18.61
C ILE A 144 -11.53 -15.40 -18.72
N LEU A 145 -10.66 -15.35 -17.71
CA LEU A 145 -9.43 -16.15 -17.67
C LEU A 145 -9.74 -17.64 -17.55
N GLU A 146 -10.79 -18.02 -16.80
CA GLU A 146 -11.25 -19.40 -16.73
C GLU A 146 -11.77 -19.91 -18.08
N LYS A 147 -12.54 -19.07 -18.81
CA LYS A 147 -12.99 -19.38 -20.17
C LYS A 147 -11.85 -19.50 -21.18
N MET A 148 -10.73 -18.82 -20.96
CA MET A 148 -9.55 -18.91 -21.84
C MET A 148 -8.73 -20.18 -21.59
N LYS A 149 -8.75 -20.71 -20.36
CA LYS A 149 -8.03 -21.92 -19.97
C LYS A 149 -8.73 -23.21 -20.44
N ARG A 150 -10.03 -23.14 -20.76
CA ARG A 150 -10.89 -24.27 -21.10
C ARG A 150 -10.87 -24.56 -22.60
#